data_AF-A0AAD7DXG7-F1
#
_entry.id   AF-A0AAD7DXG7-F1
#
_cell.length_a   1.000
_cell.length_b   1.000
_cell.length_c   1.000
_cell.angle_alpha   90.00
_cell.angle_beta   90.00
_cell.angle_gamma   90.00
#
_symmetry.space_group_name_H-M   'P 1'
#
loop_
_entity.id
_entity.type
_entity.pdbx_description
1 polymer ?
#
loop_
_entity_poly.entity_id
_entity_poly.type
_entity_poly.pdbx_seq_one_letter_code
_entity_poly.pdbx_strand_id
1 'polypeptide(L)'
;NDNRRCDHVIIDDNPEDLTFAHLEVFHCKPPDESLHDIGLVNMLTLSKWVPKIKWAGCRVYEEKKTTRFIMLKYLVRGTHMIPVFDVPRNDLTFLNDIIDGDMF
;
A
#
# COMPACT_ATOMS: atom_id res chain seq x y z
N ASN A 1 20.67 11.10 -3.97
CA ASN A 1 20.40 9.65 -4.12
C ASN A 1 19.27 9.28 -3.20
N ASP A 2 18.03 9.58 -3.58
CA ASP A 2 16.86 9.15 -2.82
C ASP A 2 15.84 8.64 -3.82
N ASN A 3 16.15 7.49 -4.42
CA ASN A 3 15.22 6.79 -5.31
C ASN A 3 14.48 5.74 -4.47
N ARG A 4 13.93 6.17 -3.32
CA ARG A 4 12.94 5.38 -2.58
C ARG A 4 11.72 5.24 -3.47
N ARG A 5 11.59 4.08 -4.10
CA ARG A 5 10.39 3.72 -4.84
C ARG A 5 9.32 3.35 -3.81
N CYS A 6 8.54 4.33 -3.41
CA CYS A 6 7.36 4.17 -2.56
C CYS A 6 6.18 3.78 -3.44
N ASP A 7 5.71 2.54 -3.32
CA ASP A 7 4.55 2.04 -4.05
C ASP A 7 3.45 1.63 -3.06
N HIS A 8 2.19 1.66 -3.49
CA HIS A 8 1.12 0.98 -2.76
C HIS A 8 0.90 -0.39 -3.39
N VAL A 9 0.61 -1.40 -2.58
CA VAL A 9 0.49 -2.80 -2.99
C VAL A 9 -0.70 -3.50 -2.36
N ILE A 10 -1.09 -4.61 -2.98
CA ILE A 10 -2.00 -5.60 -2.40
C ILE A 10 -1.17 -6.75 -1.85
N ILE A 11 -1.45 -7.17 -0.62
CA ILE A 11 -0.77 -8.28 0.06
C ILE A 11 -1.73 -9.49 0.13
N ASP A 12 -1.21 -10.67 -0.21
CA ASP A 12 -1.87 -11.95 0.03
C ASP A 12 -1.52 -12.48 1.43
N ASP A 13 -2.12 -11.87 2.46
CA ASP A 13 -1.95 -12.28 3.86
C ASP A 13 -3.25 -12.72 4.55
N ASN A 14 -4.41 -12.48 3.90
CA ASN A 14 -5.72 -12.84 4.39
C ASN A 14 -6.58 -13.40 3.25
N PRO A 15 -7.11 -14.63 3.37
CA PRO A 15 -7.97 -15.21 2.33
C PRO A 15 -9.36 -14.56 2.22
N GLU A 16 -9.79 -13.80 3.23
CA GLU A 16 -11.16 -13.24 3.29
C GLU A 16 -11.27 -11.82 2.73
N ASP A 17 -10.19 -11.03 2.76
CA ASP A 17 -10.21 -9.62 2.42
C ASP A 17 -8.95 -9.16 1.67
N LEU A 18 -9.10 -8.15 0.81
CA LEU A 18 -7.95 -7.49 0.18
C LEU A 18 -7.21 -6.60 1.17
N THR A 19 -5.94 -6.91 1.37
CA THR A 19 -5.06 -6.12 2.23
C THR A 19 -4.26 -5.13 1.41
N PHE A 20 -4.40 -3.84 1.72
CA PHE A 20 -3.64 -2.78 1.07
C PHE A 20 -2.50 -2.29 1.97
N ALA A 21 -1.36 -1.97 1.36
CA ALA A 21 -0.20 -1.48 2.09
C ALA A 21 0.59 -0.43 1.31
N HIS A 22 1.26 0.46 2.02
CA HIS A 22 2.36 1.27 1.50
C HIS A 22 3.66 0.48 1.70
N LEU A 23 4.46 0.33 0.64
CA LEU A 23 5.63 -0.53 0.58
C LEU A 23 6.92 0.30 0.43
N GLU A 24 7.90 -0.03 1.25
CA GLU A 24 9.31 0.30 1.05
C GLU A 24 10.12 -1.00 0.87
N VAL A 25 10.92 -1.10 -0.20
CA VAL A 25 11.73 -2.30 -0.47
C VAL A 25 13.16 -2.09 0.00
N PHE A 26 13.68 -3.09 0.72
CA PHE A 26 15.06 -3.15 1.19
C PHE A 26 15.77 -4.33 0.54
N HIS A 27 16.95 -4.06 -0.02
CA HIS A 27 17.88 -5.08 -0.48
C HIS A 27 18.87 -5.38 0.65
N CYS A 28 18.91 -6.63 1.11
CA CYS A 28 19.78 -7.04 2.20
C CYS A 28 20.67 -8.22 1.79
N LYS A 29 21.88 -8.23 2.34
CA LYS A 29 22.87 -9.29 2.16
C LYS A 29 23.25 -9.84 3.54
N PRO A 30 22.73 -11.00 3.96
CA PRO A 30 23.13 -11.61 5.23
C PRO A 30 24.59 -12.07 5.18
N PRO A 31 25.16 -12.51 6.32
CA PRO A 31 26.54 -13.00 6.38
C PRO A 31 26.84 -14.21 5.47
N ASP A 32 25.81 -14.95 5.05
CA ASP A 32 25.92 -16.06 4.09
C ASP A 32 26.03 -15.60 2.63
N GLU A 33 26.09 -14.29 2.41
CA GLU A 33 26.22 -13.62 1.12
C GLU A 33 25.04 -13.76 0.15
N SER A 34 23.95 -14.37 0.58
CA SER A 34 22.71 -14.40 -0.20
C SER A 34 22.15 -12.99 -0.41
N LEU A 35 21.48 -12.72 -1.53
CA LEU A 35 20.77 -11.46 -1.74
C LEU A 35 19.29 -11.70 -1.51
N HIS A 36 18.71 -10.93 -0.59
CA HIS A 36 17.30 -11.01 -0.24
C HIS A 36 16.63 -9.65 -0.33
N ASP A 37 15.44 -9.65 -0.92
CA ASP A 37 14.57 -8.48 -0.94
C ASP A 37 13.47 -8.64 0.13
N ILE A 38 13.37 -7.63 1.00
CA ILE A 38 12.38 -7.59 2.08
C ILE A 38 11.56 -6.31 1.92
N GLY A 39 10.24 -6.44 2.00
CA GLY A 39 9.33 -5.29 2.05
C GLY A 39 9.08 -4.87 3.50
N LEU A 40 9.19 -3.57 3.78
CA LEU A 40 8.59 -2.95 4.96
C LEU A 40 7.25 -2.36 4.52
N VAL A 41 6.17 -2.74 5.21
CA VAL A 41 4.83 -2.31 4.86
C VAL A 41 4.13 -1.59 6.01
N ASN A 42 3.41 -0.53 5.66
CA ASN A 42 2.43 0.12 6.52
C ASN A 42 1.04 -0.25 6.02
N MET A 43 0.22 -0.84 6.88
CA MET A 43 -1.09 -1.35 6.50
C MET A 43 -2.09 -0.21 6.31
N LEU A 44 -2.89 -0.27 5.26
CA LEU A 44 -4.00 0.63 5.01
C LEU A 44 -5.30 -0.05 5.43
N THR A 45 -6.09 0.61 6.29
CA THR A 45 -7.40 0.11 6.72
C THR A 45 -8.51 1.05 6.26
N LEU A 46 -9.73 0.54 6.06
CA LEU A 46 -10.86 1.39 5.73
C LEU A 46 -11.03 2.50 6.79
N SER A 47 -11.07 3.75 6.33
CA SER A 47 -11.18 4.91 7.17
C SER A 47 -12.62 5.14 7.62
N LYS A 48 -12.78 5.62 8.86
CA LYS A 48 -14.07 6.14 9.35
C LYS A 48 -14.33 7.58 8.91
N TRP A 49 -13.30 8.25 8.39
CA TRP A 49 -13.45 9.59 7.84
C TRP A 49 -14.23 9.54 6.53
N VAL A 50 -15.08 10.54 6.31
CA VAL A 50 -16.00 10.58 5.19
C VAL A 50 -15.75 11.85 4.37
N PRO A 51 -15.49 11.74 3.05
CA PRO A 51 -15.31 12.91 2.20
C PRO A 51 -16.61 13.70 2.06
N LYS A 52 -16.48 15.02 1.88
CA LYS A 52 -17.63 15.92 1.67
C LYS A 52 -18.42 15.56 0.41
N ILE A 53 -17.71 15.18 -0.66
CA ILE A 53 -18.30 14.72 -1.91
C ILE A 53 -18.05 13.22 -2.00
N LYS A 54 -19.14 12.44 -1.99
CA LYS A 54 -19.10 10.99 -2.22
C LYS A 54 -19.41 10.71 -3.68
N TRP A 55 -18.59 9.88 -4.32
CA TRP A 55 -18.89 9.25 -5.60
C TRP A 55 -19.12 7.75 -5.40
N ALA A 56 -19.78 7.11 -6.37
CA ALA A 56 -20.01 5.67 -6.33
C ALA A 56 -18.66 4.92 -6.22
N GLY A 57 -18.58 3.95 -5.31
CA GLY A 57 -17.33 3.20 -5.07
C GLY A 57 -16.23 3.95 -4.31
N CYS A 58 -16.48 5.17 -3.82
CA CYS A 58 -15.51 5.93 -3.04
C CYS A 58 -15.14 5.19 -1.74
N ARG A 59 -13.94 4.62 -1.71
CA ARG A 59 -13.33 3.98 -0.53
C ARG A 59 -12.13 4.81 -0.08
N VAL A 60 -12.14 5.23 1.18
CA VAL A 60 -11.02 5.94 1.80
C VAL A 60 -10.32 4.99 2.75
N TYR A 61 -9.00 4.91 2.64
CA TYR A 61 -8.15 4.14 3.52
C TYR A 61 -7.31 5.07 4.39
N GLU A 62 -6.93 4.58 5.56
CA GLU A 62 -6.06 5.23 6.52
C GLU A 62 -4.80 4.37 6.71
N GLU A 63 -3.63 4.95 6.49
CA GLU A 63 -2.34 4.31 6.74
C GLU A 63 -2.09 4.21 8.25
N LYS A 64 -1.89 2.99 8.74
CA LYS A 64 -1.53 2.74 10.13
C LYS A 64 -0.04 2.95 10.31
N LYS A 65 0.33 3.57 11.43
CA LYS A 65 1.73 3.72 11.87
C LYS A 65 2.40 2.41 12.29
N THR A 66 1.69 1.29 12.22
CA THR A 66 2.24 -0.03 12.54
C THR A 66 2.92 -0.59 11.30
N THR A 67 4.23 -0.72 11.38
CA THR A 67 5.05 -1.27 10.30
C THR A 67 5.23 -2.78 10.48
N ARG A 68 5.35 -3.51 9.37
CA ARG A 68 5.64 -4.95 9.36
C ARG A 68 6.62 -5.30 8.25
N PHE A 69 7.47 -6.28 8.47
CA PHE A 69 8.29 -6.86 7.41
C PHE A 69 7.55 -8.00 6.72
N ILE A 70 7.62 -8.05 5.40
CA ILE A 70 7.06 -9.10 4.56
C ILE A 70 8.08 -9.55 3.51
N MET A 71 7.99 -10.80 3.08
CA MET A 71 8.70 -11.25 1.88
C MET A 71 7.96 -10.76 0.64
N LEU A 72 8.69 -10.33 -0.40
CA LEU A 72 8.08 -9.83 -1.63
C LEU A 72 7.18 -10.85 -2.35
N LYS A 73 7.35 -12.16 -2.09
CA LYS A 73 6.49 -13.22 -2.63
C LYS A 73 5.02 -13.12 -2.19
N TYR A 74 4.71 -12.35 -1.14
CA TYR A 74 3.35 -12.11 -0.66
C TYR A 74 2.69 -10.89 -1.33
N LEU A 75 3.41 -10.18 -2.21
CA LEU A 75 2.86 -9.08 -2.98
C LEU A 75 2.11 -9.62 -4.19
N VAL A 76 0.83 -9.25 -4.33
CA VAL A 76 0.01 -9.65 -5.48
C VAL A 76 0.27 -8.71 -6.66
N ARG A 77 0.09 -7.40 -6.45
CA ARG A 77 0.31 -6.34 -7.45
C ARG A 77 0.41 -4.96 -6.80
N GLY A 78 0.89 -4.00 -7.59
CA GLY A 78 0.73 -2.59 -7.26
C GLY A 78 -0.73 -2.14 -7.29
N THR A 79 -1.06 -1.14 -6.47
CA THR A 79 -2.34 -0.44 -6.45
C THR A 79 -2.11 1.07 -6.50
N HIS A 80 -3.08 1.80 -7.04
CA HIS A 80 -3.02 3.26 -7.08
C HIS A 80 -3.86 3.84 -5.96
N MET A 81 -3.19 4.47 -4.99
CA MET A 81 -3.81 5.18 -3.89
C MET A 81 -3.54 6.67 -4.04
N ILE A 82 -4.60 7.49 -4.00
CA ILE A 82 -4.50 8.94 -4.20
C ILE A 82 -4.62 9.62 -2.84
N PRO A 83 -3.64 10.42 -2.37
CA PRO A 83 -3.76 11.15 -1.12
C PRO A 83 -5.02 12.02 -1.08
N VAL A 84 -5.74 11.97 0.04
CA VAL A 84 -6.85 12.89 0.28
C VAL A 84 -6.27 14.30 0.47
N PHE A 85 -6.83 15.27 -0.24
CA PHE A 85 -6.45 16.68 -0.15
C PHE A 85 -7.45 17.48 0.70
N ASP A 86 -7.08 18.71 1.06
CA ASP A 86 -7.89 19.65 1.87
C ASP A 86 -8.29 19.16 3.27
N VAL A 87 -7.48 18.28 3.86
CA VAL A 87 -7.58 17.86 5.27
C VAL A 87 -6.22 17.99 5.95
N PRO A 88 -6.15 18.34 7.25
CA PRO A 88 -4.90 18.41 8.00
C PRO A 88 -4.37 17.01 8.38
N ARG A 89 -4.49 16.06 7.45
CA ARG A 89 -4.18 14.63 7.59
C ARG A 89 -3.46 14.15 6.33
N ASN A 90 -2.35 13.47 6.50
CA ASN A 90 -1.53 12.93 5.41
C ASN A 90 -1.58 11.40 5.32
N ASP A 91 -2.38 10.76 6.16
CA ASP A 91 -2.52 9.32 6.28
C ASP A 91 -3.76 8.78 5.56
N LEU A 92 -4.53 9.65 4.89
CA LEU A 92 -5.75 9.26 4.20
C LEU A 92 -5.50 9.18 2.70
N THR A 93 -5.98 8.10 2.07
CA THR A 93 -5.90 7.90 0.62
C THR A 93 -7.22 7.37 0.06
N PHE A 94 -7.58 7.80 -1.15
CA PHE A 94 -8.64 7.21 -1.95
C PHE A 94 -8.09 6.00 -2.70
N LEU A 95 -8.81 4.88 -2.66
CA LEU A 95 -8.53 3.76 -3.54
C LEU A 95 -9.02 4.08 -4.95
N ASN A 96 -8.09 4.08 -5.91
CA ASN A 96 -8.39 4.19 -7.32
C ASN A 96 -8.29 2.80 -7.97
N ASP A 97 -9.44 2.11 -8.05
CA ASP A 97 -9.57 0.76 -8.61
C ASP A 97 -9.70 0.77 -10.16
N ILE A 98 -9.58 1.94 -10.80
CA ILE A 98 -9.81 2.12 -12.25
C ILE A 98 -8.60 1.65 -13.09
N ILE A 99 -7.72 0.82 -12.53
CA ILE A 99 -6.77 0.08 -13.38
C ILE A 99 -7.55 -1.11 -13.93
N ASP A 100 -8.26 -0.80 -15.01
CA ASP A 100 -8.87 -1.75 -15.92
C ASP A 100 -7.80 -2.80 -16.33
N GLY A 101 -8.24 -4.06 -16.45
CA GLY A 101 -7.37 -5.24 -16.51
C GLY A 101 -6.56 -5.38 -17.80
N ASP A 102 -6.56 -4.33 -18.62
CA ASP A 102 -5.98 -4.20 -19.95
C ASP A 102 -4.67 -3.39 -19.97
N MET A 103 -4.21 -2.86 -18.82
CA MET A 103 -2.83 -2.37 -18.70
C MET A 103 -1.85 -3.46 -18.25
N PHE A 104 -1.67 -4.52 -19.04
CA PHE A 104 -0.43 -5.32 -19.18
C PHE A 104 -0.45 -6.08 -20.50
#